data_AF-A0A7Z7PQZ0-F1
#
_entry.id   AF-A0A7Z7PQZ0-F1
#
_cell.length_a   1.000
_cell.length_b   1.000
_cell.length_c   1.000
_cell.angle_alpha   90.00
_cell.angle_beta   90.00
_cell.angle_gamma   90.00
#
_symmetry.space_group_name_H-M   'P 1'
#
loop_
_entity.id
_entity.type
_entity.pdbx_description
1 polymer ?
#
loop_
_entity_poly.entity_id
_entity_poly.type
_entity_poly.pdbx_seq_one_letter_code
_entity_poly.pdbx_strand_id
1 'polypeptide(L)'
;MIFYITMFSLMASIAMLVWFSAGQNPWRLLIGYSSISTRLLVGIVFIELVTRVDFISEVALLFLILNTSGTIIAAYYLGVRR
;
A
#
# COMPACT_ATOMS: atom_id res chain seq x y z
N MET A 1 7.54 -0.98 21.37
CA MET A 1 6.21 -0.45 20.98
C MET A 1 6.10 -0.29 19.46
N ILE A 2 6.98 0.51 18.83
CA ILE A 2 7.00 0.72 17.37
C ILE A 2 7.03 -0.61 16.59
N PHE A 3 7.97 -1.52 16.91
CA PHE A 3 8.12 -2.82 16.25
C PHE A 3 6.82 -3.66 16.20
N TYR A 4 6.04 -3.69 17.29
CA TYR A 4 4.78 -4.44 17.35
C TYR A 4 3.70 -3.81 16.46
N ILE A 5 3.65 -2.47 16.38
CA ILE A 5 2.72 -1.74 15.51
C ILE A 5 3.05 -2.00 14.04
N THR A 6 4.34 -1.98 13.68
CA THR A 6 4.78 -2.27 12.30
C THR A 6 4.43 -3.70 11.91
N MET A 7 4.64 -4.66 12.82
CA MET A 7 4.38 -6.07 12.52
C MET A 7 2.89 -6.38 12.43
N PHE A 8 2.06 -5.77 13.28
CA PHE A 8 0.60 -5.84 13.16
C PHE A 8 0.11 -5.23 11.84
N SER A 9 0.66 -4.08 11.43
CA SER A 9 0.33 -3.44 10.15
C SER A 9 0.64 -4.33 8.95
N LEU A 10 1.81 -5.01 8.96
CA LEU A 10 2.20 -5.97 7.93
C LEU A 10 1.22 -7.15 7.87
N MET A 11 0.90 -7.78 9.01
CA MET A 11 -0.04 -8.90 9.04
C MET A 11 -1.45 -8.49 8.59
N ALA A 12 -1.94 -7.33 9.03
CA ALA A 12 -3.22 -6.79 8.59
C ALA A 12 -3.26 -6.49 7.09
N SER A 13 -2.13 -6.11 6.49
CA SER A 13 -1.99 -5.89 5.05
C SER A 13 -2.10 -7.20 4.26
N ILE A 14 -1.44 -8.26 4.73
CA ILE A 14 -1.52 -9.60 4.13
C ILE A 14 -2.93 -10.18 4.25
N ALA A 15 -3.58 -10.03 5.42
CA ALA A 15 -4.95 -10.47 5.61
C ALA A 15 -5.93 -9.74 4.67
N MET A 16 -5.75 -8.42 4.48
CA MET A 16 -6.55 -7.66 3.51
C MET A 16 -6.30 -8.10 2.07
N LEU A 17 -5.04 -8.38 1.68
CA LEU A 17 -4.72 -8.92 0.35
C LEU A 17 -5.56 -10.14 0.04
N VAL A 18 -5.51 -11.14 0.93
CA VAL A 18 -6.18 -12.43 0.76
C VAL A 18 -7.71 -12.25 0.70
N TRP A 19 -8.25 -11.34 1.53
CA TRP A 19 -9.68 -11.07 1.56
C TRP A 19 -10.18 -10.35 0.31
N PHE A 20 -9.44 -9.36 -0.18
CA PHE A 20 -9.84 -8.58 -1.35
C PHE A 20 -9.54 -9.30 -2.68
N SER A 21 -8.53 -10.17 -2.74
CA SER A 21 -8.22 -10.98 -3.93
C SER A 21 -9.25 -12.08 -4.19
N ALA A 22 -10.06 -12.45 -3.19
CA ALA A 22 -11.08 -13.49 -3.32
C ALA A 22 -12.34 -13.04 -4.08
N GLY A 23 -12.53 -11.73 -4.31
CA GLY A 23 -13.73 -11.19 -4.96
C GLY A 23 -13.52 -10.81 -6.43
N GLN A 24 -14.49 -11.08 -7.29
CA GLN A 24 -14.47 -10.72 -8.73
C GLN A 24 -14.66 -9.22 -9.01
N ASN A 25 -14.91 -8.37 -8.01
CA ASN A 25 -15.16 -6.94 -8.23
C ASN A 25 -13.84 -6.17 -8.38
N PRO A 26 -13.54 -5.61 -9.57
CA PRO A 26 -12.27 -4.93 -9.82
C PRO A 26 -12.07 -3.68 -8.96
N TRP A 27 -13.14 -3.02 -8.51
CA TRP A 27 -13.06 -1.89 -7.58
C TRP A 27 -12.56 -2.30 -6.19
N ARG A 28 -12.93 -3.49 -5.73
CA ARG A 28 -12.45 -4.05 -4.46
C ARG A 28 -10.95 -4.37 -4.52
N LEU A 29 -10.51 -4.94 -5.64
CA LEU A 29 -9.09 -5.19 -5.90
C LEU A 29 -8.27 -3.90 -5.91
N LEU A 30 -8.79 -2.85 -6.56
CA LEU A 30 -8.13 -1.55 -6.62
C LEU A 30 -7.96 -0.91 -5.23
N ILE A 31 -9.03 -0.91 -4.42
CA ILE A 31 -9.00 -0.39 -3.04
C ILE A 31 -8.05 -1.21 -2.18
N GLY A 32 -8.11 -2.54 -2.30
CA GLY A 32 -7.19 -3.44 -1.61
C GLY A 32 -5.74 -3.08 -1.92
N TYR A 33 -5.37 -3.08 -3.21
CA TYR A 33 -4.03 -2.75 -3.70
C TYR A 33 -3.51 -1.41 -3.17
N SER A 34 -4.33 -0.36 -3.29
CA SER A 34 -3.95 0.97 -2.82
C SER A 34 -3.70 0.98 -1.31
N SER A 35 -4.57 0.34 -0.52
CA SER A 35 -4.44 0.26 0.95
C SER A 35 -3.17 -0.48 1.41
N ILE A 36 -2.82 -1.59 0.74
CA ILE A 36 -1.60 -2.36 1.04
C ILE A 36 -0.35 -1.53 0.75
N SER A 37 -0.33 -0.87 -0.40
CA SER A 37 0.80 -0.05 -0.82
C SER A 37 1.07 1.09 0.17
N THR A 38 0.02 1.73 0.69
CA THR A 38 0.14 2.77 1.73
C THR A 38 0.67 2.20 3.06
N ARG A 39 0.26 0.98 3.45
CA ARG A 39 0.75 0.35 4.68
C ARG A 39 2.20 -0.11 4.58
N LEU A 40 2.61 -0.62 3.42
CA LEU A 40 4.01 -0.92 3.13
C LEU A 40 4.87 0.32 3.23
N LEU A 41 4.40 1.45 2.66
CA LEU A 41 5.07 2.74 2.78
C LEU A 41 5.25 3.19 4.24
N VAL A 42 4.20 3.07 5.07
CA VAL A 42 4.31 3.32 6.51
C VAL A 42 5.35 2.41 7.16
N GLY A 43 5.39 1.13 6.78
CA GLY A 43 6.40 0.19 7.27
C GLY A 43 7.83 0.62 6.91
N ILE A 44 8.04 1.08 5.68
CA ILE A 44 9.32 1.58 5.18
C ILE A 44 9.80 2.80 5.99
N VAL A 45 8.92 3.77 6.24
CA VAL A 45 9.23 4.96 7.08
C VAL A 45 9.59 4.56 8.52
N PHE A 46 8.91 3.56 9.08
CA PHE A 46 9.25 3.05 10.41
C PHE A 46 10.60 2.35 10.45
N ILE A 47 10.96 1.60 9.40
CA ILE A 47 12.29 0.99 9.28
C ILE A 47 13.35 2.08 9.25
N GLU A 48 13.16 3.12 8.43
CA GLU A 48 14.04 4.29 8.35
C GLU A 48 14.26 4.95 9.72
N LEU A 49 13.19 5.20 10.48
CA LEU A 49 13.26 5.75 11.83
C LEU A 49 14.08 4.89 12.79
N VAL A 50 14.06 3.56 12.64
CA VAL A 50 14.78 2.63 13.51
C VAL A 50 16.23 2.44 13.07
N THR A 51 16.48 2.32 11.77
CA THR A 51 17.81 2.02 11.21
C THR A 51 18.65 3.27 10.94
N ARG A 52 18.06 4.48 10.96
CA ARG A 52 18.71 5.76 10.62
C ARG A 52 19.41 5.74 9.25
N VAL A 53 18.78 5.09 8.27
CA VAL A 53 19.30 5.01 6.90
C VAL A 53 18.57 6.04 6.05
N ASP A 54 19.27 7.12 5.68
CA ASP A 54 18.67 8.28 4.98
C ASP A 54 18.17 7.98 3.55
N PHE A 55 18.55 6.85 2.95
CA PHE A 55 18.17 6.50 1.57
C PHE A 55 16.71 6.05 1.41
N ILE A 56 16.03 5.77 2.51
CA ILE A 56 14.74 5.07 2.49
C ILE A 56 13.56 6.01 2.11
N SER A 57 13.69 7.31 2.40
CA SER A 57 12.63 8.29 2.17
C SER A 57 12.42 8.62 0.68
N GLU A 58 13.45 8.57 -0.16
CA GLU A 58 13.32 8.72 -1.63
C GLU A 58 12.53 7.55 -2.24
N VAL A 59 12.80 6.33 -1.78
CA VAL A 59 12.08 5.13 -2.23
C VAL A 59 10.62 5.19 -1.80
N ALA A 60 10.34 5.67 -0.58
CA ALA A 60 8.97 5.88 -0.11
C ALA A 60 8.24 6.91 -1.00
N LEU A 61 8.86 8.03 -1.34
CA LEU A 61 8.28 9.04 -2.23
C LEU A 61 7.91 8.47 -3.60
N LEU A 62 8.80 7.70 -4.22
CA LEU A 62 8.52 7.01 -5.48
C LEU A 62 7.33 6.05 -5.35
N PHE A 63 7.28 5.27 -4.27
CA PHE A 63 6.18 4.36 -4.00
C PHE A 63 4.84 5.08 -3.85
N LEU A 64 4.85 6.24 -3.19
CA LEU A 64 3.66 7.07 -3.00
C LEU A 64 3.14 7.60 -4.33
N ILE A 65 4.04 8.18 -5.14
CA ILE A 65 3.68 8.73 -6.46
C ILE A 65 3.09 7.62 -7.33
N LEU A 66 3.79 6.49 -7.46
CA LEU A 66 3.36 5.36 -8.28
C LEU A 66 2.01 4.78 -7.83
N ASN A 67 1.81 4.62 -6.51
CA ASN A 67 0.54 4.13 -5.96
C ASN A 67 -0.60 5.11 -6.29
N THR A 68 -0.39 6.41 -6.09
CA THR A 68 -1.43 7.42 -6.30
C THR A 68 -1.80 7.54 -7.78
N SER A 69 -0.82 7.68 -8.67
CA SER A 69 -1.04 7.78 -10.11
C SER A 69 -1.62 6.47 -10.69
N GLY A 70 -1.08 5.32 -10.29
CA GLY A 70 -1.58 4.01 -10.73
C GLY A 70 -3.03 3.77 -10.30
N THR A 71 -3.38 4.16 -9.08
CA THR A 71 -4.76 4.04 -8.57
C THR A 71 -5.73 4.93 -9.33
N ILE A 72 -5.36 6.18 -9.63
CA ILE A 72 -6.19 7.12 -10.39
C ILE A 72 -6.41 6.62 -11.83
N ILE A 73 -5.35 6.18 -12.51
CA ILE A 73 -5.43 5.66 -13.88
C ILE A 73 -6.34 4.42 -13.93
N ALA A 74 -6.13 3.48 -13.01
CA ALA A 74 -6.97 2.29 -12.94
C ALA A 74 -8.44 2.63 -12.62
N ALA A 75 -8.70 3.56 -11.69
CA ALA A 75 -10.05 4.03 -11.41
C ALA A 75 -10.72 4.68 -12.63
N TYR A 76 -9.98 5.49 -13.39
CA TYR A 76 -10.47 6.11 -14.62
C TYR A 76 -10.92 5.05 -15.63
N TYR A 77 -10.08 4.06 -15.93
CA TYR A 77 -10.45 3.00 -16.88
C TYR A 77 -11.58 2.08 -16.38
N LEU A 78 -11.67 1.84 -15.07
CA LEU A 78 -12.79 1.10 -14.49
C LEU A 78 -14.11 1.89 -14.53
N GLY A 79 -14.03 3.22 -14.43
CA GLY A 79 -15.18 4.12 -14.55
C GLY A 79 -15.67 4.29 -15.98
N VAL A 80 -14.75 4.35 -16.95
CA VAL A 80 -15.05 4.49 -18.40
C VAL A 80 -15.64 3.21 -19.01
N ARG A 81 -15.38 2.03 -18.40
CA ARG A 81 -15.93 0.75 -18.86
C ARG A 81 -17.35 0.43 -18.35
N ARG A 82 -18.06 1.42 -17.79
CA ARG A 82 -19.49 1.33 -17.45
C ARG A 82 -20.31 2.15 -18.43
#